data_AF-A0A8T2VT22-F1
#
_entry.id   AF-A0A8T2VT22-F1
#
_cell.length_a   1.000
_cell.length_b   1.000
_cell.length_c   1.000
_cell.angle_alpha   90.00
_cell.angle_beta   90.00
_cell.angle_gamma   90.00
#
_symmetry.space_group_name_H-M   'P 1'
#
loop_
_entity.id
_entity.type
_entity.pdbx_description
1 polymer ?
#
loop_
_entity_poly.entity_id
_entity_poly.type
_entity_poly.pdbx_seq_one_letter_code
_entity_poly.pdbx_strand_id
1 'polypeptide(L)'
;MIKPPYTLPSYADLNAPGTALHALNKLRGCLPAPVFMGAWHVVHSAFEAYRHNNINIPANVNEIIQPNSNRVTASQKAMLAPVGWTRPTGGPIRLTKLSVKSATDLLLSLQEQTEWRGNEERRQMRLNGNVQPVKGRRDRLLQYVALAEGTENCYQSAENADAATKAVCSMLRRAHRIRWNNKYKGPLWRLVYNGLPTAARLHKDDPCGCCGTDRPDIKHHFWDCPAVQNLVARINTLTNAQITRDNIWLARPMAGISSSVWSVVCVAVVAALDSARKLAYVYTHPKKSSTPIPPFAERQQLITRHVITYFWELLADYVTVHPSPPWVKDIPPTHPLISSLDYSTLRVVPPPT
;
A
#
# COMPACT_ATOMS: atom_id res chain seq x y z
N MET A 1 -4.06 35.00 -35.01
CA MET A 1 -4.94 33.82 -35.20
C MET A 1 -4.57 32.78 -34.15
N ILE A 2 -5.32 32.73 -33.05
CA ILE A 2 -5.10 31.78 -31.94
C ILE A 2 -5.92 30.52 -32.23
N LYS A 3 -5.27 29.36 -32.34
CA LYS A 3 -5.94 28.06 -32.43
C LYS A 3 -6.50 27.67 -31.05
N PRO A 4 -7.67 27.01 -30.97
CA PRO A 4 -8.31 26.66 -29.69
C PRO A 4 -7.54 25.54 -28.95
N PRO A 5 -7.77 25.37 -27.64
CA PRO A 5 -7.12 24.31 -26.86
C PRO A 5 -7.69 22.93 -27.24
N TYR A 6 -6.79 21.99 -27.47
CA TYR A 6 -7.07 20.62 -27.90
C TYR A 6 -7.85 19.84 -26.83
N THR A 7 -9.00 19.28 -27.20
CA THR A 7 -9.70 18.24 -26.45
C THR A 7 -9.01 16.89 -26.60
N LEU A 8 -8.74 16.20 -25.49
CA LEU A 8 -8.30 14.80 -25.50
C LEU A 8 -9.48 13.87 -25.86
N PRO A 9 -9.24 12.75 -26.57
CA PRO A 9 -10.31 11.81 -26.92
C PRO A 9 -10.87 11.12 -25.67
N SER A 10 -12.14 10.72 -25.75
CA SER A 10 -12.79 9.98 -24.67
C SER A 10 -12.27 8.54 -24.61
N TYR A 11 -12.52 7.85 -23.50
CA TYR A 11 -12.12 6.45 -23.30
C TYR A 11 -12.69 5.47 -24.36
N ALA A 12 -13.75 5.86 -25.08
CA ALA A 12 -14.32 5.08 -26.17
C ALA A 12 -13.44 5.08 -27.45
N ASP A 13 -12.57 6.08 -27.62
CA ASP A 13 -11.80 6.32 -28.85
C ASP A 13 -10.46 5.54 -28.91
N LEU A 14 -10.14 4.78 -27.84
CA LEU A 14 -8.88 4.05 -27.69
C LEU A 14 -8.91 2.61 -28.24
N ASN A 15 -10.04 2.16 -28.78
CA ASN A 15 -10.20 0.78 -29.26
C ASN A 15 -9.85 0.57 -30.75
N ALA A 16 -9.35 1.59 -31.45
CA ALA A 16 -8.92 1.47 -32.84
C ALA A 16 -7.37 1.35 -32.93
N PRO A 17 -6.83 0.37 -33.68
CA PRO A 17 -5.38 0.13 -33.77
C PRO A 17 -4.57 1.32 -34.34
N GLY A 18 -5.19 2.24 -35.09
CA GLY A 18 -4.56 3.47 -35.57
C GLY A 18 -4.20 4.47 -34.45
N THR A 19 -4.93 4.47 -33.34
CA THR A 19 -4.74 5.43 -32.24
C THR A 19 -3.48 5.11 -31.42
N ALA A 20 -3.13 3.81 -31.30
CA ALA A 20 -1.93 3.36 -30.60
C ALA A 20 -0.64 3.73 -31.35
N LEU A 21 -0.63 3.59 -32.68
CA LEU A 21 0.51 3.98 -33.51
C LEU A 21 0.69 5.51 -33.54
N HIS A 22 -0.40 6.27 -33.54
CA HIS A 22 -0.37 7.73 -33.42
C HIS A 22 0.15 8.20 -32.06
N ALA A 23 -0.25 7.54 -30.97
CA ALA A 23 0.25 7.82 -29.62
C ALA A 23 1.74 7.48 -29.46
N LEU A 24 2.21 6.36 -30.05
CA LEU A 24 3.62 6.01 -30.06
C LEU A 24 4.46 7.00 -30.87
N ASN A 25 3.97 7.47 -32.02
CA ASN A 25 4.65 8.52 -32.78
C ASN A 25 4.79 9.84 -32.01
N LYS A 26 3.83 10.18 -31.14
CA LYS A 26 3.92 11.35 -30.25
C LYS A 26 4.94 11.19 -29.11
N LEU A 27 5.33 9.95 -28.78
CA LEU A 27 6.33 9.66 -27.75
C LEU A 27 7.76 9.54 -28.32
N ARG A 28 7.92 9.69 -29.65
CA ARG A 28 9.21 9.66 -30.34
C ARG A 28 10.05 10.87 -29.90
N GLY A 29 11.13 10.61 -29.16
CA GLY A 29 12.00 11.65 -28.56
C GLY A 29 11.80 11.87 -27.05
N CYS A 30 10.74 11.31 -26.45
CA CYS A 30 10.49 11.41 -25.01
C CYS A 30 11.01 10.19 -24.22
N LEU A 31 11.40 9.12 -24.91
CA LEU A 31 11.88 7.87 -24.31
C LEU A 31 13.30 7.54 -24.81
N PRO A 32 14.14 6.90 -23.97
CA PRO A 32 15.43 6.35 -24.43
C PRO A 32 15.22 5.39 -25.61
N ALA A 33 16.08 5.50 -26.63
CA ALA A 33 15.97 4.76 -27.88
C ALA A 33 15.66 3.25 -27.74
N PRO A 34 16.29 2.46 -26.84
CA PRO A 34 15.99 1.03 -26.73
C PRO A 34 14.58 0.75 -26.18
N VAL A 35 14.04 1.62 -25.32
CA VAL A 35 12.68 1.50 -24.78
C VAL A 35 11.64 1.87 -25.84
N PHE A 36 11.92 2.92 -26.61
CA PHE A 36 11.07 3.33 -27.72
C PHE A 36 11.01 2.25 -28.82
N MET A 37 12.16 1.70 -29.22
CA MET A 37 12.23 0.67 -30.26
C MET A 37 11.55 -0.63 -29.84
N GLY A 38 11.66 -1.03 -28.57
CA GLY A 38 10.93 -2.19 -28.04
C GLY A 38 9.41 -2.00 -28.11
N ALA A 39 8.92 -0.84 -27.68
CA ALA A 39 7.49 -0.52 -27.75
C ALA A 39 6.98 -0.38 -29.20
N TRP A 40 7.79 0.20 -30.09
CA TRP A 40 7.50 0.33 -31.51
C TRP A 40 7.34 -1.03 -32.19
N HIS A 41 8.28 -1.96 -31.97
CA HIS A 41 8.23 -3.29 -32.57
C HIS A 41 6.99 -4.09 -32.13
N VAL A 42 6.61 -4.03 -30.86
CA VAL A 42 5.42 -4.73 -30.36
C VAL A 42 4.14 -4.20 -31.01
N VAL A 43 4.01 -2.87 -31.11
CA VAL A 43 2.80 -2.26 -31.69
C VAL A 43 2.75 -2.37 -33.20
N HIS A 44 3.90 -2.24 -33.89
CA HIS A 44 3.97 -2.42 -35.33
C HIS A 44 3.68 -3.87 -35.75
N SER A 45 4.22 -4.86 -35.03
CA SER A 45 3.94 -6.28 -35.30
C SER A 45 2.48 -6.64 -35.04
N ALA A 46 1.86 -6.06 -34.00
CA ALA A 46 0.42 -6.23 -33.75
C ALA A 46 -0.44 -5.55 -34.84
N PHE A 47 0.00 -4.41 -35.38
CA PHE A 47 -0.70 -3.70 -36.46
C PHE A 47 -0.61 -4.45 -37.80
N GLU A 48 0.56 -4.97 -38.17
CA GLU A 48 0.72 -5.77 -39.39
C GLU A 48 -0.03 -7.10 -39.32
N ALA A 49 -0.06 -7.75 -38.15
CA ALA A 49 -0.86 -8.95 -37.94
C ALA A 49 -2.37 -8.69 -38.10
N TYR A 50 -2.85 -7.51 -37.68
CA TYR A 50 -4.23 -7.06 -37.86
C TYR A 50 -4.55 -6.74 -39.33
N ARG A 51 -3.62 -6.10 -40.04
CA ARG A 51 -3.78 -5.70 -41.45
C ARG A 51 -3.89 -6.91 -42.39
N HIS A 52 -3.20 -8.00 -42.10
CA HIS A 52 -3.11 -9.15 -43.00
C HIS A 52 -4.19 -10.24 -42.79
N ASN A 53 -4.82 -10.31 -41.61
CA ASN A 53 -5.76 -11.39 -41.29
C ASN A 53 -7.08 -10.81 -40.77
N ASN A 54 -8.03 -10.52 -41.66
CA ASN A 54 -9.36 -9.96 -41.39
C ASN A 54 -10.18 -10.78 -40.34
N ILE A 55 -9.78 -10.73 -39.06
CA ILE A 55 -10.23 -11.58 -37.96
C ILE A 55 -10.65 -10.66 -36.81
N ASN A 56 -11.87 -10.89 -36.30
CA ASN A 56 -12.37 -10.27 -35.07
C ASN A 56 -11.47 -10.61 -33.88
N ILE A 57 -10.98 -9.58 -33.19
CA ILE A 57 -10.11 -9.73 -32.02
C ILE A 57 -10.93 -10.27 -30.84
N PRO A 58 -10.58 -11.43 -30.23
CA PRO A 58 -11.15 -11.81 -28.95
C PRO A 58 -10.56 -10.95 -27.83
N ALA A 59 -11.39 -10.56 -26.87
CA ALA A 59 -11.12 -9.57 -25.82
C ALA A 59 -10.07 -9.95 -24.74
N ASN A 60 -9.05 -10.77 -25.06
CA ASN A 60 -8.03 -11.16 -24.08
C ASN A 60 -6.63 -11.25 -24.69
N VAL A 61 -5.90 -10.12 -24.65
CA VAL A 61 -4.49 -10.01 -25.05
C VAL A 61 -3.57 -10.50 -23.91
N ASN A 62 -3.72 -11.75 -23.47
CA ASN A 62 -2.86 -12.33 -22.43
C ASN A 62 -2.13 -13.62 -22.86
N GLU A 63 -2.29 -14.09 -24.10
CA GLU A 63 -1.71 -15.38 -24.53
C GLU A 63 -0.48 -15.29 -25.47
N ILE A 64 0.02 -14.10 -25.82
CA ILE A 64 1.14 -13.99 -26.80
C ILE A 64 2.53 -13.85 -26.15
N ILE A 65 2.71 -14.19 -24.88
CA ILE A 65 4.07 -14.26 -24.28
C ILE A 65 4.22 -15.54 -23.46
N GLN A 66 4.69 -16.61 -24.11
CA GLN A 66 5.45 -17.67 -23.44
C GLN A 66 6.80 -17.85 -24.15
N PRO A 67 7.94 -17.81 -23.44
CA PRO A 67 9.20 -18.31 -23.96
C PRO A 67 9.23 -19.84 -23.94
N ASN A 68 9.77 -20.38 -25.02
CA ASN A 68 9.97 -21.79 -25.34
C ASN A 68 10.67 -22.57 -24.20
N SER A 69 9.92 -23.39 -23.45
CA SER A 69 10.45 -24.22 -22.36
C SER A 69 10.61 -25.69 -22.80
N ASN A 70 11.60 -25.98 -23.64
CA ASN A 70 12.00 -27.35 -23.97
C ASN A 70 13.49 -27.55 -23.68
N ARG A 71 13.85 -27.63 -22.40
CA ARG A 71 15.05 -28.33 -21.88
C ARG A 71 15.04 -28.34 -20.36
N VAL A 72 14.25 -29.24 -19.78
CA VAL A 72 14.37 -29.62 -18.37
C VAL A 72 14.26 -31.14 -18.30
N THR A 73 15.30 -31.78 -17.78
CA THR A 73 15.44 -33.24 -17.70
C THR A 73 14.46 -33.87 -16.71
N ALA A 74 14.16 -35.16 -16.92
CA ALA A 74 13.11 -35.93 -16.24
C ALA A 74 13.19 -35.93 -14.70
N SER A 75 14.33 -35.60 -14.09
CA SER A 75 14.49 -35.57 -12.63
C SER A 75 13.85 -34.34 -11.94
N GLN A 76 13.55 -33.26 -12.67
CA GLN A 76 12.89 -32.07 -12.07
C GLN A 76 11.35 -32.11 -12.15
N LYS A 77 10.79 -33.00 -12.99
CA LYS A 77 9.34 -33.17 -13.15
C LYS A 77 8.68 -33.94 -11.99
N ALA A 78 9.46 -34.58 -11.12
CA ALA A 78 8.97 -35.41 -10.04
C ALA A 78 8.75 -34.69 -8.69
N MET A 79 9.14 -33.41 -8.55
CA MET A 79 9.05 -32.70 -7.26
C MET A 79 7.95 -31.63 -7.17
N LEU A 80 7.18 -31.37 -8.23
CA LEU A 80 6.23 -30.25 -8.26
C LEU A 80 4.87 -30.60 -8.90
N ALA A 81 4.08 -31.42 -8.21
CA ALA A 81 2.61 -31.34 -8.13
C ALA A 81 2.14 -32.24 -6.97
N PRO A 82 1.05 -31.95 -6.22
CA PRO A 82 -0.13 -31.18 -6.67
C PRO A 82 -0.74 -30.21 -5.63
N VAL A 83 -1.28 -29.06 -6.06
CA VAL A 83 -2.62 -28.59 -5.60
C VAL A 83 -3.19 -27.69 -6.71
N GLY A 84 -4.24 -28.18 -7.37
CA GLY A 84 -4.96 -27.45 -8.40
C GLY A 84 -5.73 -26.26 -7.83
N TRP A 85 -5.71 -25.15 -8.57
CA TRP A 85 -6.66 -24.05 -8.39
C TRP A 85 -7.13 -23.59 -9.77
N THR A 86 -8.37 -23.94 -10.10
CA THR A 86 -9.13 -23.33 -11.19
C THR A 86 -9.75 -22.00 -10.73
N ARG A 87 -9.94 -21.11 -11.71
CA ARG A 87 -10.28 -19.69 -11.53
C ARG A 87 -11.81 -19.48 -11.50
N PRO A 88 -12.39 -18.68 -10.59
CA PRO A 88 -13.76 -18.21 -10.74
C PRO A 88 -13.81 -16.90 -11.55
N THR A 89 -14.74 -16.88 -12.49
CA THR A 89 -15.20 -15.76 -13.32
C THR A 89 -16.02 -14.74 -12.52
N GLY A 90 -16.00 -13.48 -12.98
CA GLY A 90 -17.06 -12.48 -12.80
C GLY A 90 -17.39 -11.99 -11.38
N GLY A 91 -16.88 -10.81 -11.00
CA GLY A 91 -17.31 -10.07 -9.81
C GLY A 91 -16.62 -8.71 -9.66
N PRO A 92 -17.20 -7.75 -8.91
CA PRO A 92 -16.81 -6.34 -8.92
C PRO A 92 -15.38 -6.12 -8.41
N ILE A 93 -14.75 -5.05 -8.91
CA ILE A 93 -13.32 -4.73 -8.80
C ILE A 93 -12.80 -4.96 -7.38
N ARG A 94 -12.05 -6.04 -7.18
CA ARG A 94 -11.29 -6.28 -5.96
C ARG A 94 -10.05 -5.39 -5.98
N LEU A 95 -9.96 -4.45 -5.04
CA LEU A 95 -8.78 -3.62 -4.73
C LEU A 95 -7.55 -4.42 -4.25
N THR A 96 -7.46 -5.72 -4.56
CA THR A 96 -6.39 -6.62 -4.12
C THR A 96 -5.15 -6.57 -5.01
N LYS A 97 -5.16 -5.79 -6.10
CA LYS A 97 -4.02 -5.66 -7.02
C LYS A 97 -3.87 -4.22 -7.53
N LEU A 98 -3.41 -3.33 -6.66
CA LEU A 98 -2.88 -2.04 -7.12
C LEU A 98 -1.51 -2.29 -7.77
N SER A 99 -1.46 -2.22 -9.11
CA SER A 99 -0.21 -2.19 -9.87
C SER A 99 0.57 -0.90 -9.61
N VAL A 100 1.88 -0.91 -9.88
CA VAL A 100 2.77 0.26 -9.78
C VAL A 100 2.22 1.46 -10.57
N LYS A 101 1.66 1.23 -11.77
CA LYS A 101 1.03 2.27 -12.60
C LYS A 101 -0.17 2.91 -11.89
N SER A 102 -1.06 2.09 -11.33
CA SER A 102 -2.22 2.58 -10.57
C SER A 102 -1.88 3.25 -9.23
N ALA A 103 -0.70 3.00 -8.64
CA ALA A 103 -0.25 3.73 -7.44
C ALA A 103 0.35 5.10 -7.79
N THR A 104 1.07 5.19 -8.92
CA THR A 104 1.62 6.44 -9.46
C THR A 104 0.52 7.33 -10.07
N ASP A 105 -0.42 6.74 -10.82
CA ASP A 105 -1.62 7.42 -11.34
C ASP A 105 -2.58 7.82 -10.22
N LEU A 106 -2.61 7.06 -9.11
CA LEU A 106 -3.16 7.56 -7.86
C LEU A 106 -2.40 8.85 -7.54
N LEU A 107 -1.13 8.78 -7.13
CA LEU A 107 -0.35 9.89 -6.55
C LEU A 107 -0.33 11.17 -7.41
N LEU A 108 -0.26 11.07 -8.73
CA LEU A 108 -0.30 12.21 -9.65
C LEU A 108 -1.72 12.79 -9.76
N SER A 109 -2.76 11.96 -9.93
CA SER A 109 -4.15 12.45 -9.83
C SER A 109 -4.51 12.93 -8.42
N LEU A 110 -3.82 12.47 -7.37
CA LEU A 110 -4.04 12.92 -5.99
C LEU A 110 -3.62 14.37 -5.77
N GLN A 111 -2.67 14.89 -6.55
CA GLN A 111 -2.17 16.26 -6.44
C GLN A 111 -2.99 17.21 -7.32
N GLU A 112 -3.25 16.86 -8.57
CA GLU A 112 -4.06 17.68 -9.49
C GLU A 112 -5.55 17.75 -9.09
N GLN A 113 -6.14 16.67 -8.57
CA GLN A 113 -7.56 16.68 -8.15
C GLN A 113 -7.80 17.38 -6.81
N THR A 114 -6.81 17.51 -5.93
CA THR A 114 -6.98 18.24 -4.65
C THR A 114 -6.99 19.75 -4.89
N GLU A 115 -6.18 20.24 -5.83
CA GLU A 115 -6.20 21.63 -6.28
C GLU A 115 -7.47 21.95 -7.07
N TRP A 116 -7.89 21.07 -7.99
CA TRP A 116 -9.11 21.26 -8.78
C TRP A 116 -10.39 21.20 -7.93
N ARG A 117 -10.55 20.20 -7.03
CA ARG A 117 -11.73 20.11 -6.15
C ARG A 117 -11.76 21.19 -5.08
N GLY A 118 -10.62 21.60 -4.54
CA GLY A 118 -10.57 22.73 -3.61
C GLY A 118 -11.04 24.03 -4.26
N ASN A 119 -10.82 24.19 -5.57
CA ASN A 119 -11.34 25.33 -6.32
C ASN A 119 -12.82 25.17 -6.70
N GLU A 120 -13.27 23.97 -7.06
CA GLU A 120 -14.67 23.71 -7.39
C GLU A 120 -15.58 23.71 -6.16
N GLU A 121 -15.15 23.20 -5.00
CA GLU A 121 -15.89 23.30 -3.73
C GLU A 121 -16.02 24.76 -3.27
N ARG A 122 -14.96 25.58 -3.42
CA ARG A 122 -15.01 27.03 -3.19
C ARG A 122 -15.91 27.78 -4.19
N ARG A 123 -16.15 27.21 -5.36
CA ARG A 123 -17.06 27.75 -6.39
C ARG A 123 -18.50 27.33 -6.11
N GLN A 124 -18.73 26.08 -5.73
CA GLN A 124 -20.04 25.52 -5.39
C GLN A 124 -20.60 26.10 -4.07
N MET A 125 -19.75 26.32 -3.05
CA MET A 125 -20.16 27.01 -1.81
C MET A 125 -20.59 28.47 -2.06
N ARG A 126 -20.05 29.13 -3.09
CA ARG A 126 -20.50 30.46 -3.51
C ARG A 126 -21.81 30.44 -4.29
N LEU A 127 -22.15 29.30 -4.91
CA LEU A 127 -23.29 29.19 -5.83
C LEU A 127 -24.52 28.58 -5.20
N ASN A 128 -24.40 27.63 -4.26
CA ASN A 128 -25.54 26.94 -3.65
C ASN A 128 -25.33 26.76 -2.14
N GLY A 129 -26.04 27.56 -1.35
CA GLY A 129 -25.94 27.57 0.12
C GLY A 129 -26.49 26.35 0.87
N ASN A 130 -26.74 25.20 0.21
CA ASN A 130 -27.39 24.07 0.90
C ASN A 130 -27.11 22.66 0.34
N VAL A 131 -25.98 22.42 -0.33
CA VAL A 131 -25.58 21.06 -0.71
C VAL A 131 -24.72 20.45 0.40
N GLN A 132 -25.27 19.44 1.10
CA GLN A 132 -24.51 18.60 2.03
C GLN A 132 -23.38 17.89 1.26
N PRO A 133 -22.10 18.13 1.58
CA PRO A 133 -20.99 17.59 0.79
C PRO A 133 -20.90 16.07 0.94
N VAL A 134 -20.79 15.36 -0.19
CA VAL A 134 -20.32 13.96 -0.20
C VAL A 134 -18.98 13.94 0.51
N LYS A 135 -18.86 13.24 1.67
CA LYS A 135 -17.63 13.21 2.48
C LYS A 135 -16.40 13.07 1.59
N GLY A 136 -15.69 14.18 1.43
CA GLY A 136 -14.62 14.32 0.47
C GLY A 136 -13.44 13.44 0.85
N ARG A 137 -12.53 13.21 -0.10
CA ARG A 137 -11.26 12.55 0.19
C ARG A 137 -10.48 13.29 1.30
N ARG A 138 -10.58 14.62 1.33
CA ARG A 138 -10.05 15.49 2.38
C ARG A 138 -10.61 15.10 3.76
N ASP A 139 -11.92 14.94 3.89
CA ASP A 139 -12.57 14.59 5.16
C ASP A 139 -12.09 13.24 5.70
N ARG A 140 -11.84 12.26 4.82
CA ARG A 140 -11.28 10.96 5.24
C ARG A 140 -9.86 11.11 5.78
N LEU A 141 -9.04 11.97 5.18
CA LEU A 141 -7.70 12.24 5.67
C LEU A 141 -7.75 12.96 7.01
N LEU A 142 -8.63 13.95 7.17
CA LEU A 142 -8.82 14.64 8.45
C LEU A 142 -9.32 13.70 9.53
N GLN A 143 -10.28 12.83 9.22
CA GLN A 143 -10.75 11.79 10.13
C GLN A 143 -9.62 10.83 10.51
N TYR A 144 -8.73 10.50 9.57
CA TYR A 144 -7.54 9.69 9.86
C TYR A 144 -6.56 10.39 10.78
N VAL A 145 -6.27 11.69 10.57
CA VAL A 145 -5.37 12.44 11.46
C VAL A 145 -5.97 12.60 12.85
N ALA A 146 -7.26 12.99 12.93
CA ALA A 146 -8.03 13.04 14.18
C ALA A 146 -7.96 11.70 14.92
N LEU A 147 -8.21 10.59 14.21
CA LEU A 147 -8.10 9.27 14.77
C LEU A 147 -6.68 8.91 15.17
N ALA A 148 -5.63 9.37 14.48
CA ALA A 148 -4.24 9.11 14.87
C ALA A 148 -3.84 9.91 16.12
N GLU A 149 -4.21 11.18 16.19
CA GLU A 149 -3.89 12.10 17.28
C GLU A 149 -4.74 11.86 18.54
N GLY A 150 -5.86 11.16 18.42
CA GLY A 150 -6.80 10.98 19.55
C GLY A 150 -7.66 12.19 19.81
N THR A 151 -7.82 13.02 18.79
CA THR A 151 -8.58 14.25 18.82
C THR A 151 -9.90 14.01 18.11
N GLU A 152 -11.03 14.01 18.83
CA GLU A 152 -12.32 13.67 18.22
C GLU A 152 -12.88 14.77 17.30
N ASN A 153 -12.35 16.00 17.33
CA ASN A 153 -12.88 17.15 16.57
C ASN A 153 -11.90 18.34 16.43
N CYS A 154 -10.79 18.21 15.70
CA CYS A 154 -9.68 19.18 15.87
C CYS A 154 -9.19 19.97 14.66
N TYR A 155 -9.96 20.08 13.58
CA TYR A 155 -9.61 21.01 12.49
C TYR A 155 -10.69 22.08 12.31
N GLN A 156 -10.86 22.88 13.36
CA GLN A 156 -11.82 23.99 13.42
C GLN A 156 -11.47 25.13 12.46
N SER A 157 -10.21 25.21 11.97
CA SER A 157 -9.77 26.16 10.95
C SER A 157 -9.37 25.45 9.64
N ALA A 158 -9.61 26.11 8.51
CA ALA A 158 -9.23 25.62 7.19
C ALA A 158 -7.71 25.44 7.04
N GLU A 159 -6.92 26.30 7.67
CA GLU A 159 -5.45 26.25 7.66
C GLU A 159 -4.91 25.01 8.38
N ASN A 160 -5.45 24.69 9.56
CA ASN A 160 -5.06 23.49 10.30
C ASN A 160 -5.46 22.21 9.54
N ALA A 161 -6.62 22.22 8.88
CA ALA A 161 -7.05 21.13 8.01
C ALA A 161 -6.11 20.94 6.80
N ASP A 162 -5.67 22.04 6.17
CA ASP A 162 -4.70 21.99 5.06
C ASP A 162 -3.35 21.44 5.51
N ALA A 163 -2.83 21.91 6.65
CA ALA A 163 -1.57 21.44 7.21
C ALA A 163 -1.63 19.94 7.54
N ALA A 164 -2.70 19.47 8.18
CA ALA A 164 -2.91 18.05 8.49
C ALA A 164 -2.96 17.19 7.21
N THR A 165 -3.72 17.64 6.21
CA THR A 165 -3.81 16.95 4.91
C THR A 165 -2.44 16.86 4.22
N LYS A 166 -1.69 17.98 4.18
CA LYS A 166 -0.33 18.04 3.62
C LYS A 166 0.63 17.12 4.37
N ALA A 167 0.51 17.00 5.69
CA ALA A 167 1.32 16.10 6.50
C ALA A 167 1.07 14.63 6.11
N VAL A 168 -0.18 14.20 5.99
CA VAL A 168 -0.53 12.84 5.54
C VAL A 168 -0.04 12.57 4.11
N CYS A 169 -0.25 13.50 3.19
CA CYS A 169 0.24 13.36 1.82
C CYS A 169 1.77 13.24 1.79
N SER A 170 2.48 14.03 2.60
CA SER A 170 3.94 13.95 2.69
C SER A 170 4.41 12.61 3.27
N MET A 171 3.73 12.10 4.30
CA MET A 171 3.97 10.77 4.83
C MET A 171 3.75 9.68 3.77
N LEU A 172 2.65 9.72 3.02
CA LEU A 172 2.36 8.76 1.95
C LEU A 172 3.44 8.79 0.86
N ARG A 173 3.91 9.99 0.47
CA ARG A 173 5.02 10.14 -0.48
C ARG A 173 6.32 9.53 0.04
N ARG A 174 6.67 9.77 1.31
CA ARG A 174 7.84 9.15 1.94
C ARG A 174 7.73 7.63 1.93
N ALA A 175 6.60 7.09 2.39
CA ALA A 175 6.35 5.65 2.40
C ALA A 175 6.40 5.03 0.99
N HIS A 176 5.90 5.73 -0.03
CA HIS A 176 5.97 5.30 -1.42
C HIS A 176 7.41 5.19 -1.93
N ARG A 177 8.26 6.17 -1.59
CA ARG A 177 9.68 6.24 -2.00
C ARG A 177 10.59 5.20 -1.35
N ILE A 178 10.16 4.59 -0.25
CA ILE A 178 10.90 3.47 0.36
C ILE A 178 11.06 2.38 -0.71
N ARG A 179 12.28 1.96 -1.02
CA ARG A 179 12.49 0.82 -1.92
C ARG A 179 12.17 -0.43 -1.12
N TRP A 180 10.94 -0.93 -1.24
CA TRP A 180 10.48 -2.15 -0.58
C TRP A 180 9.23 -2.64 -1.30
N ASN A 181 8.89 -3.92 -1.13
CA ASN A 181 7.76 -4.51 -1.81
C ASN A 181 6.45 -3.83 -1.38
N ASN A 182 5.61 -3.47 -2.37
CA ASN A 182 4.32 -2.82 -2.12
C ASN A 182 3.37 -3.66 -1.26
N LYS A 183 3.58 -4.97 -1.15
CA LYS A 183 2.81 -5.83 -0.23
C LYS A 183 2.93 -5.37 1.24
N TYR A 184 4.06 -4.77 1.63
CA TYR A 184 4.31 -4.26 2.98
C TYR A 184 3.82 -2.82 3.16
N LYS A 185 3.82 -2.01 2.09
CA LYS A 185 3.29 -0.63 2.12
C LYS A 185 1.77 -0.56 2.05
N GLY A 186 1.15 -1.50 1.35
CA GLY A 186 -0.30 -1.55 1.12
C GLY A 186 -1.18 -1.52 2.39
N PRO A 187 -0.80 -2.20 3.49
CA PRO A 187 -1.44 -2.03 4.79
C PRO A 187 -1.50 -0.57 5.27
N LEU A 188 -0.40 0.17 5.24
CA LEU A 188 -0.36 1.59 5.63
C LEU A 188 -1.26 2.46 4.75
N TRP A 189 -1.24 2.25 3.43
CA TRP A 189 -2.13 3.00 2.53
C TRP A 189 -3.60 2.72 2.81
N ARG A 190 -3.95 1.45 3.05
CA ARG A 190 -5.33 1.08 3.40
C ARG A 190 -5.71 1.60 4.78
N LEU A 191 -4.80 1.67 5.73
CA LEU A 191 -5.04 2.26 7.05
C LEU A 191 -5.48 3.73 6.91
N VAL A 192 -4.73 4.53 6.14
CA VAL A 192 -5.03 5.96 5.90
C VAL A 192 -6.41 6.19 5.28
N TYR A 193 -6.85 5.33 4.37
CA TYR A 193 -8.13 5.48 3.68
C TYR A 193 -9.29 4.71 4.34
N ASN A 194 -9.10 4.20 5.56
CA ASN A 194 -10.05 3.29 6.22
C ASN A 194 -10.48 2.13 5.29
N GLY A 195 -9.51 1.59 4.56
CA GLY A 195 -9.61 0.62 3.48
C GLY A 195 -9.44 -0.83 3.91
N LEU A 196 -9.24 -1.10 5.20
CA LEU A 196 -9.09 -2.46 5.74
C LEU A 196 -10.44 -3.11 6.06
N PRO A 197 -10.61 -4.44 5.88
CA PRO A 197 -11.84 -5.14 6.21
C PRO A 197 -11.89 -5.43 7.71
N THR A 198 -12.47 -4.51 8.49
CA THR A 198 -12.73 -4.66 9.92
C THR A 198 -14.20 -4.97 10.16
N ALA A 199 -14.54 -5.55 11.32
CA ALA A 199 -15.93 -5.88 11.66
C ALA A 199 -16.81 -4.62 11.67
N ALA A 200 -16.34 -3.54 12.32
CA ALA A 200 -17.05 -2.26 12.35
C ALA A 200 -17.35 -1.71 10.94
N ARG A 201 -16.40 -1.79 10.00
CA ARG A 201 -16.58 -1.30 8.64
C ARG A 201 -17.46 -2.20 7.78
N LEU A 202 -17.38 -3.51 7.98
CA LEU A 202 -18.22 -4.49 7.28
C LEU A 202 -19.61 -4.63 7.91
N HIS A 203 -19.91 -3.87 8.97
CA HIS A 203 -21.13 -3.98 9.75
C HIS A 203 -21.39 -5.41 10.24
N LYS A 204 -20.33 -6.07 10.68
CA LYS A 204 -20.38 -7.41 11.27
C LYS A 204 -20.17 -7.35 12.77
N ASP A 205 -20.73 -8.34 13.46
CA ASP A 205 -20.60 -8.52 14.90
C ASP A 205 -19.45 -9.47 15.29
N ASP A 206 -18.58 -9.82 14.33
CA ASP A 206 -17.43 -10.70 14.57
C ASP A 206 -16.49 -10.10 15.63
N PRO A 207 -16.18 -10.79 16.73
CA PRO A 207 -15.27 -10.28 17.75
C PRO A 207 -13.81 -10.31 17.27
N CYS A 208 -12.95 -9.55 17.93
CA CYS A 208 -11.52 -9.55 17.66
C CYS A 208 -10.92 -10.93 17.98
N GLY A 209 -10.35 -11.60 16.98
CA GLY A 209 -9.72 -12.91 17.18
C GLY A 209 -8.51 -12.93 18.11
N CYS A 210 -7.97 -11.77 18.49
CA CYS A 210 -6.86 -11.65 19.44
C CYS A 210 -7.31 -11.50 20.90
N CYS A 211 -8.36 -10.73 21.17
CA CYS A 211 -8.72 -10.33 22.53
C CYS A 211 -10.24 -10.31 22.80
N GLY A 212 -11.06 -10.73 21.85
CA GLY A 212 -12.49 -10.89 22.04
C GLY A 212 -13.31 -9.61 22.00
N THR A 213 -12.71 -8.42 21.83
CA THR A 213 -13.43 -7.15 21.70
C THR A 213 -14.50 -7.23 20.61
N ASP A 214 -15.74 -6.87 20.94
CA ASP A 214 -16.86 -6.88 20.02
C ASP A 214 -16.71 -5.80 18.93
N ARG A 215 -17.11 -6.13 17.71
CA ARG A 215 -17.15 -5.21 16.55
C ARG A 215 -15.89 -4.33 16.43
N PRO A 216 -14.67 -4.92 16.43
CA PRO A 216 -13.44 -4.14 16.45
C PRO A 216 -13.32 -3.25 15.21
N ASP A 217 -12.92 -2.01 15.45
CA ASP A 217 -12.67 -1.01 14.42
C ASP A 217 -11.18 -1.01 14.00
N ILE A 218 -10.80 -0.01 13.20
CA ILE A 218 -9.42 0.12 12.73
C ILE A 218 -8.48 0.55 13.87
N LYS A 219 -8.96 1.39 14.80
CA LYS A 219 -8.21 1.83 15.97
C LYS A 219 -7.85 0.64 16.85
N HIS A 220 -8.80 -0.26 17.08
CA HIS A 220 -8.56 -1.46 17.84
C HIS A 220 -7.45 -2.32 17.21
N HIS A 221 -7.59 -2.70 15.94
CA HIS A 221 -6.63 -3.60 15.31
C HIS A 221 -5.23 -3.02 15.10
N PHE A 222 -5.09 -1.69 15.07
CA PHE A 222 -3.83 -1.02 14.76
C PHE A 222 -3.28 -0.16 15.90
N TRP A 223 -3.94 -0.18 17.06
CA TRP A 223 -3.48 0.49 18.27
C TRP A 223 -3.94 -0.23 19.54
N ASP A 224 -5.24 -0.27 19.84
CA ASP A 224 -5.70 -0.65 21.19
C ASP A 224 -5.56 -2.15 21.52
N CYS A 225 -5.51 -3.02 20.51
CA CYS A 225 -5.48 -4.46 20.71
C CYS A 225 -4.25 -4.90 21.54
N PRO A 226 -4.39 -5.79 22.54
CA PRO A 226 -3.27 -6.22 23.40
C PRO A 226 -2.04 -6.73 22.65
N ALA A 227 -2.21 -7.49 21.56
CA ALA A 227 -1.07 -7.91 20.72
C ALA A 227 -0.30 -6.71 20.12
N VAL A 228 -1.01 -5.64 19.73
CA VAL A 228 -0.39 -4.40 19.23
C VAL A 228 0.35 -3.70 20.36
N GLN A 229 -0.28 -3.55 21.52
CA GLN A 229 0.33 -2.90 22.69
C GLN A 229 1.61 -3.63 23.15
N ASN A 230 1.67 -4.96 23.03
CA ASN A 230 2.90 -5.72 23.30
C ASN A 230 4.04 -5.38 22.33
N LEU A 231 3.76 -5.19 21.04
CA LEU A 231 4.78 -4.73 20.09
C LEU A 231 5.20 -3.29 20.42
N VAL A 232 4.25 -2.38 20.66
CA VAL A 232 4.55 -0.98 21.01
C VAL A 232 5.38 -0.89 22.28
N ALA A 233 5.06 -1.66 23.32
CA ALA A 233 5.82 -1.72 24.56
C ALA A 233 7.29 -2.13 24.32
N ARG A 234 7.53 -3.14 23.46
CA ARG A 234 8.90 -3.54 23.11
C ARG A 234 9.67 -2.45 22.38
N ILE A 235 9.02 -1.75 21.45
CA ILE A 235 9.67 -0.64 20.73
C ILE A 235 9.93 0.52 21.71
N ASN A 236 9.02 0.81 22.65
CA ASN A 236 9.21 1.82 23.70
C ASN A 236 10.44 1.51 24.56
N THR A 237 10.58 0.27 25.03
CA THR A 237 11.74 -0.16 25.81
C THR A 237 13.04 0.03 25.05
N LEU A 238 13.08 -0.33 23.77
CA LEU A 238 14.27 -0.18 22.94
C LEU A 238 14.62 1.27 22.63
N THR A 239 13.62 2.09 22.35
CA THR A 239 13.81 3.50 21.97
C THR A 239 13.94 4.43 23.17
N ASN A 240 13.71 3.93 24.39
CA ASN A 240 13.58 4.72 25.62
C ASN A 240 12.63 5.92 25.43
N ALA A 241 11.55 5.70 24.68
CA ALA A 241 10.58 6.72 24.32
C ALA A 241 9.16 6.16 24.41
N GLN A 242 8.21 7.04 24.74
CA GLN A 242 6.80 6.69 24.71
C GLN A 242 6.24 6.93 23.32
N ILE A 243 6.14 5.87 22.52
CA ILE A 243 5.55 5.91 21.20
C ILE A 243 4.05 6.16 21.33
N THR A 244 3.60 7.18 20.62
CA THR A 244 2.19 7.53 20.48
C THR A 244 1.67 7.07 19.13
N ARG A 245 0.34 7.06 18.98
CA ARG A 245 -0.31 6.52 17.79
C ARG A 245 0.04 7.31 16.54
N ASP A 246 0.12 8.63 16.63
CA ASP A 246 0.49 9.51 15.53
C ASP A 246 1.97 9.34 15.13
N ASN A 247 2.87 8.96 16.06
CA ASN A 247 4.23 8.53 15.68
C ASN A 247 4.18 7.40 14.66
N ILE A 248 3.31 6.41 14.82
CA ILE A 248 3.23 5.26 13.91
C ILE A 248 2.36 5.58 12.68
N TRP A 249 1.12 6.03 12.92
CA TRP A 249 0.10 6.21 11.88
C TRP A 249 0.43 7.36 10.94
N LEU A 250 1.07 8.42 11.42
CA LEU A 250 1.50 9.56 10.58
C LEU A 250 2.99 9.51 10.25
N ALA A 251 3.68 8.44 10.64
CA ALA A 251 5.14 8.29 10.58
C ALA A 251 5.86 9.57 11.04
N ARG A 252 5.40 10.15 12.16
CA ARG A 252 6.04 11.31 12.80
C ARG A 252 7.25 10.82 13.57
N PRO A 253 8.49 11.16 13.16
CA PRO A 253 9.69 10.70 13.84
C PRO A 253 9.72 11.19 15.28
N MET A 254 10.25 10.36 16.16
CA MET A 254 10.55 10.74 17.53
C MET A 254 11.85 11.56 17.57
N ALA A 255 12.03 12.34 18.64
CA ALA A 255 13.27 13.08 18.87
C ALA A 255 14.48 12.13 18.82
N GLY A 256 15.52 12.52 18.08
CA GLY A 256 16.72 11.70 17.92
C GLY A 256 16.63 10.56 16.88
N ILE A 257 15.47 10.34 16.25
CA ILE A 257 15.30 9.31 15.22
C ILE A 257 15.13 9.95 13.84
N SER A 258 15.93 9.49 12.87
CA SER A 258 15.82 9.93 11.47
C SER A 258 14.45 9.61 10.87
N SER A 259 13.86 10.59 10.17
CA SER A 259 12.56 10.42 9.49
C SER A 259 12.54 9.28 8.46
N SER A 260 13.67 9.02 7.81
CA SER A 260 13.82 7.94 6.83
C SER A 260 13.74 6.56 7.50
N VAL A 261 14.50 6.39 8.59
CA VAL A 261 14.48 5.16 9.40
C VAL A 261 13.09 4.94 9.98
N TRP A 262 12.52 5.98 10.57
CA TRP A 262 11.20 5.89 11.19
C TRP A 262 10.10 5.53 10.18
N SER A 263 10.19 6.02 8.95
CA SER A 263 9.23 5.66 7.89
C SER A 263 9.30 4.17 7.55
N VAL A 264 10.49 3.57 7.54
CA VAL A 264 10.67 2.10 7.36
C VAL A 264 10.07 1.34 8.53
N VAL A 265 10.37 1.77 9.76
CA VAL A 265 9.83 1.17 10.98
C VAL A 265 8.30 1.22 10.98
N CYS A 266 7.68 2.36 10.65
CA CYS A 266 6.22 2.49 10.61
C CYS A 266 5.58 1.58 9.56
N VAL A 267 6.19 1.44 8.38
CA VAL A 267 5.72 0.49 7.35
C VAL A 267 5.81 -0.95 7.87
N ALA A 268 6.91 -1.33 8.51
CA ALA A 268 7.10 -2.66 9.08
C ALA A 268 6.08 -2.94 10.19
N VAL A 269 5.86 -1.99 11.12
CA VAL A 269 4.85 -2.11 12.18
C VAL A 269 3.48 -2.36 11.57
N VAL A 270 2.99 -1.47 10.69
CA VAL A 270 1.63 -1.58 10.15
C VAL A 270 1.46 -2.85 9.31
N ALA A 271 2.50 -3.30 8.60
CA ALA A 271 2.48 -4.58 7.90
C ALA A 271 2.37 -5.77 8.87
N ALA A 272 3.08 -5.75 9.99
CA ALA A 272 2.98 -6.77 11.03
C ALA A 272 1.61 -6.78 11.71
N LEU A 273 1.03 -5.62 12.01
CA LEU A 273 -0.31 -5.53 12.57
C LEU A 273 -1.38 -6.10 11.61
N ASP A 274 -1.29 -5.80 10.30
CA ASP A 274 -2.21 -6.38 9.30
C ASP A 274 -2.00 -7.90 9.15
N SER A 275 -0.77 -8.40 9.29
CA SER A 275 -0.45 -9.83 9.31
C SER A 275 -1.09 -10.53 10.51
N ALA A 276 -0.92 -9.97 11.71
CA ALA A 276 -1.52 -10.47 12.95
C ALA A 276 -3.06 -10.45 12.90
N ARG A 277 -3.67 -9.40 12.36
CA ARG A 277 -5.11 -9.30 12.15
C ARG A 277 -5.63 -10.41 11.22
N LYS A 278 -4.92 -10.70 10.12
CA LYS A 278 -5.27 -11.80 9.21
C LYS A 278 -5.13 -13.16 9.88
N LEU A 279 -4.07 -13.37 10.67
CA LEU A 279 -3.88 -14.60 11.43
C LEU A 279 -5.02 -14.80 12.45
N ALA A 280 -5.39 -13.75 13.18
CA ALA A 280 -6.53 -13.75 14.10
C ALA A 280 -7.85 -14.10 13.39
N TYR A 281 -8.05 -13.61 12.17
CA TYR A 281 -9.20 -13.97 11.34
C TYR A 281 -9.22 -15.47 10.98
N VAL A 282 -8.06 -16.05 10.65
CA VAL A 282 -7.95 -17.49 10.35
C VAL A 282 -8.35 -18.34 11.55
N TYR A 283 -7.94 -17.97 12.77
CA TYR A 283 -8.30 -18.72 13.97
C TYR A 283 -9.77 -18.58 14.39
N THR A 284 -10.41 -17.45 14.05
CA THR A 284 -11.84 -17.22 14.35
C THR A 284 -12.77 -17.83 13.31
N HIS A 285 -12.27 -18.00 12.08
CA HIS A 285 -13.03 -18.53 10.95
C HIS A 285 -12.30 -19.72 10.33
N PRO A 286 -12.08 -20.81 11.10
CA PRO A 286 -11.41 -21.99 10.57
C PRO A 286 -12.20 -22.55 9.39
N LYS A 287 -11.48 -22.96 8.34
CA LYS A 287 -12.10 -23.77 7.29
C LYS A 287 -12.50 -25.12 7.89
N LYS A 288 -13.53 -25.75 7.33
CA LYS A 288 -14.10 -27.04 7.79
C LYS A 288 -13.08 -28.21 7.91
N SER A 289 -11.81 -28.04 7.51
CA SER A 289 -10.78 -29.08 7.55
C SER A 289 -9.85 -28.96 8.78
N SER A 290 -10.17 -29.80 9.78
CA SER A 290 -9.27 -30.65 10.59
C SER A 290 -8.21 -30.08 11.55
N THR A 291 -8.01 -28.77 11.69
CA THR A 291 -7.17 -28.25 12.80
C THR A 291 -8.03 -27.82 13.99
N PRO A 292 -7.83 -28.40 15.19
CA PRO A 292 -8.46 -27.90 16.41
C PRO A 292 -8.11 -26.42 16.58
N ILE A 293 -9.12 -25.59 16.83
CA ILE A 293 -8.88 -24.18 17.14
C ILE A 293 -8.22 -24.13 18.51
N PRO A 294 -7.03 -23.53 18.65
CA PRO A 294 -6.39 -23.38 19.97
C PRO A 294 -7.32 -22.63 20.93
N PRO A 295 -7.26 -22.90 22.25
CA PRO A 295 -7.96 -22.10 23.25
C PRO A 295 -7.65 -20.60 23.10
N PHE A 296 -8.57 -19.75 23.55
CA PHE A 296 -8.47 -18.29 23.37
C PHE A 296 -7.13 -17.71 23.87
N ALA A 297 -6.68 -18.10 25.07
CA ALA A 297 -5.43 -17.63 25.65
C ALA A 297 -4.20 -18.02 24.79
N GLU A 298 -4.20 -19.24 24.25
CA GLU A 298 -3.14 -19.71 23.36
C GLU A 298 -3.14 -18.93 22.05
N ARG A 299 -4.32 -18.67 21.46
CA ARG A 299 -4.44 -17.83 20.25
C ARG A 299 -3.86 -16.44 20.49
N GLN A 300 -4.18 -15.82 21.62
CA GLN A 300 -3.67 -14.50 21.98
C GLN A 300 -2.14 -14.50 22.05
N GLN A 301 -1.54 -15.51 22.68
CA GLN A 301 -0.08 -15.67 22.74
C GLN A 301 0.54 -15.88 21.35
N LEU A 302 -0.07 -16.75 20.52
CA LEU A 302 0.40 -17.02 19.16
C LEU A 302 0.37 -15.76 18.27
N ILE A 303 -0.73 -15.00 18.32
CA ILE A 303 -0.88 -13.75 17.56
C ILE A 303 0.11 -12.69 18.06
N THR A 304 0.32 -12.60 19.39
CA THR A 304 1.28 -11.67 20.00
C THR A 304 2.71 -12.01 19.60
N ARG A 305 3.09 -13.29 19.65
CA ARG A 305 4.41 -13.74 19.19
C ARG A 305 4.58 -13.45 17.70
N HIS A 306 3.56 -13.77 16.89
CA HIS A 306 3.57 -13.53 15.45
C HIS A 306 3.80 -12.07 15.09
N VAL A 307 3.09 -11.13 15.73
CA VAL A 307 3.25 -9.71 15.41
C VAL A 307 4.64 -9.18 15.73
N ILE A 308 5.25 -9.64 16.84
CA ILE A 308 6.61 -9.28 17.24
C ILE A 308 7.63 -9.89 16.27
N THR A 309 7.55 -11.20 16.04
CA THR A 309 8.48 -11.92 15.15
C THR A 309 8.43 -11.34 13.74
N TYR A 310 7.23 -11.18 13.18
CA TYR A 310 7.07 -10.69 11.82
C TYR A 310 7.56 -9.25 11.65
N PHE A 311 7.42 -8.39 12.67
CA PHE A 311 8.00 -7.05 12.65
C PHE A 311 9.52 -7.09 12.48
N TRP A 312 10.21 -7.92 13.28
CA TRP A 312 11.67 -8.05 13.20
C TRP A 312 12.15 -8.70 11.90
N GLU A 313 11.43 -9.72 11.42
CA GLU A 313 11.69 -10.35 10.12
C GLU A 313 11.60 -9.33 8.98
N LEU A 314 10.61 -8.43 9.02
CA LEU A 314 10.46 -7.37 8.02
C LEU A 314 11.63 -6.38 8.07
N LEU A 315 12.07 -5.97 9.26
CA LEU A 315 13.25 -5.09 9.37
C LEU A 315 14.50 -5.79 8.84
N ALA A 316 14.69 -7.08 9.16
CA ALA A 316 15.82 -7.86 8.68
C ALA A 316 15.80 -7.98 7.15
N ASP A 317 14.66 -8.36 6.56
CA ASP A 317 14.44 -8.41 5.12
C ASP A 317 14.80 -7.07 4.44
N TYR A 318 14.30 -5.95 4.98
CA TYR A 318 14.59 -4.63 4.43
C TYR A 318 16.10 -4.33 4.44
N VAL A 319 16.77 -4.57 5.57
CA VAL A 319 18.20 -4.31 5.73
C VAL A 319 19.05 -5.22 4.83
N THR A 320 18.68 -6.49 4.67
CA THR A 320 19.37 -7.43 3.79
C THR A 320 19.25 -7.02 2.32
N VAL A 321 18.07 -6.58 1.87
CA VAL A 321 17.85 -6.17 0.48
C VAL A 321 18.42 -4.77 0.20
N HIS A 322 18.48 -3.92 1.23
CA HIS A 322 18.93 -2.54 1.14
C HIS A 322 20.01 -2.24 2.19
N PRO A 323 21.21 -2.83 2.07
CA PRO A 323 22.27 -2.63 3.05
C PRO A 323 22.77 -1.19 3.07
N SER A 324 22.79 -0.47 1.93
CA SER A 324 23.33 0.89 1.84
C SER A 324 22.35 1.87 1.17
N PRO A 325 21.25 2.25 1.85
CA PRO A 325 20.36 3.27 1.31
C PRO A 325 21.03 4.65 1.36
N PRO A 326 20.61 5.62 0.52
CA PRO A 326 21.24 6.94 0.46
C PRO A 326 21.30 7.70 1.80
N TRP A 327 20.37 7.42 2.70
CA TRP A 327 20.25 8.04 4.03
C TRP A 327 20.98 7.28 5.15
N VAL A 328 21.75 6.23 4.82
CA VAL A 328 22.48 5.43 5.82
C VAL A 328 23.48 6.25 6.65
N LYS A 329 24.07 7.26 6.03
CA LYS A 329 25.05 8.17 6.66
C LYS A 329 24.43 9.02 7.76
N ASP A 330 23.11 9.20 7.74
CA ASP A 330 22.37 10.02 8.70
C ASP A 330 21.95 9.21 9.94
N ILE A 331 22.35 7.94 10.05
CA ILE A 331 21.94 7.05 11.13
C ILE A 331 23.09 6.89 12.11
N PRO A 332 22.88 7.21 13.40
CA PRO A 332 23.91 6.95 14.39
C PRO A 332 24.12 5.43 14.58
N PRO A 333 25.36 4.96 14.82
CA PRO A 333 25.66 3.55 15.09
C PRO A 333 24.90 2.98 16.29
N THR A 334 24.44 3.85 17.20
CA THR A 334 23.70 3.54 18.42
C THR A 334 22.17 3.53 18.24
N HIS A 335 21.66 3.64 17.01
CA HIS A 335 20.22 3.69 16.79
C HIS A 335 19.53 2.36 17.22
N PRO A 336 18.42 2.41 17.99
CA PRO A 336 17.92 1.28 18.79
C PRO A 336 17.23 0.15 18.01
N LEU A 337 16.85 0.37 16.74
CA LEU A 337 16.12 -0.62 15.93
C LEU A 337 16.92 -1.06 14.70
N ILE A 338 17.47 -0.07 13.99
CA ILE A 338 18.36 -0.25 12.84
C ILE A 338 19.61 0.57 13.10
N SER A 339 20.79 -0.03 13.15
CA SER A 339 22.06 0.69 13.30
C SER A 339 22.85 0.69 11.99
N SER A 340 23.76 1.65 11.83
CA SER A 340 24.72 1.64 10.73
C SER A 340 26.06 1.07 11.21
N LEU A 341 26.54 0.05 10.52
CA LEU A 341 27.93 -0.39 10.52
C LEU A 341 28.72 0.54 9.59
N ASP A 342 29.79 1.15 10.10
CA ASP A 342 30.73 2.00 9.36
C ASP A 342 30.08 3.10 8.50
N TYR A 343 28.93 3.63 8.94
CA TYR A 343 28.13 4.63 8.20
C TYR A 343 27.76 4.24 6.76
N SER A 344 27.85 2.95 6.42
CA SER A 344 27.71 2.45 5.06
C SER A 344 26.73 1.28 4.93
N THR A 345 26.60 0.46 5.97
CA THR A 345 25.80 -0.76 5.95
C THR A 345 24.81 -0.80 7.10
N LEU A 346 23.53 -1.06 6.83
CA LEU A 346 22.52 -1.23 7.86
C LEU A 346 22.63 -2.61 8.52
N ARG A 347 22.29 -2.66 9.80
CA ARG A 347 22.03 -3.89 10.55
C ARG A 347 20.81 -3.70 11.46
N VAL A 348 20.03 -4.76 11.65
CA VAL A 348 18.97 -4.76 12.67
C VAL A 348 19.60 -4.94 14.05
N VAL A 349 19.17 -4.16 15.02
CA VAL A 349 19.52 -4.41 16.42
C VAL A 349 18.60 -5.52 16.92
N PRO A 350 19.14 -6.70 17.30
CA PRO A 350 18.30 -7.79 17.76
C PRO A 350 17.54 -7.37 19.01
N PRO A 351 16.30 -7.83 19.20
CA PRO A 351 15.57 -7.56 20.43
C PRO A 351 16.34 -8.14 21.64
N PRO A 352 16.34 -7.47 22.81
CA PRO A 352 16.87 -8.06 24.03
C PRO A 352 16.13 -9.36 24.31
N THR A 353 16.90 -10.41 24.59
CA THR A 353 16.45 -11.78 24.89
C THR A 353 15.62 -11.85 26.15
#